data_AF-A0AAW0ERQ8-F1
#
_entry.id   AF-A0AAW0ERQ8-F1
#
_cell.length_a   1.000
_cell.length_b   1.000
_cell.length_c   1.000
_cell.angle_alpha   90.00
_cell.angle_beta   90.00
_cell.angle_gamma   90.00
#
_symmetry.space_group_name_H-M   'P 1'
#
loop_
_entity.id
_entity.type
_entity.pdbx_description
1 polymer ?
#
loop_
_entity_poly.entity_id
_entity_poly.type
_entity_poly.pdbx_seq_one_letter_code
_entity_poly.pdbx_strand_id
1 'polypeptide(L)'
;MTPTATAVAAVPVTLQEACRTEMRVHCGDHAASPLRCLLEHYDRTATTNHHGGSPRQQSAALYSGVCASWLVARATCLGFVHKHAGGLCGSAVRDARECLRQIPPVALPPTCVMSDYYGSVQLIGKLRQHQSADLRAA
;
A
#
# COMPACT_ATOMS: atom_id res chain seq x y z
N MET A 1 -30.43 10.45 -26.61
CA MET A 1 -28.99 10.69 -26.36
C MET A 1 -28.80 10.72 -24.84
N THR A 2 -28.41 9.59 -24.27
CA THR A 2 -28.21 9.42 -22.81
C THR A 2 -26.77 9.84 -22.47
N PRO A 3 -26.55 10.73 -21.50
CA PRO A 3 -25.19 11.11 -21.11
C PRO A 3 -24.50 9.91 -20.48
N THR A 4 -23.38 9.50 -21.06
CA THR A 4 -22.47 8.50 -20.52
C THR A 4 -21.93 9.04 -19.20
N ALA A 5 -22.47 8.54 -18.08
CA ALA A 5 -21.89 8.80 -16.77
C ALA A 5 -20.51 8.16 -16.74
N THR A 6 -19.47 8.97 -16.93
CA THR A 6 -18.10 8.58 -16.59
C THR A 6 -18.10 8.34 -15.09
N ALA A 7 -18.29 7.08 -14.68
CA ALA A 7 -18.11 6.68 -13.31
C ALA A 7 -16.69 7.12 -12.94
N VAL A 8 -16.58 8.15 -12.09
CA VAL A 8 -15.32 8.49 -11.44
C VAL A 8 -14.96 7.23 -10.66
N ALA A 9 -14.06 6.42 -11.22
CA ALA A 9 -13.63 5.20 -10.56
C ALA A 9 -13.07 5.64 -9.21
N ALA A 10 -13.75 5.25 -8.13
CA ALA A 10 -13.30 5.58 -6.79
C ALA A 10 -11.87 5.08 -6.65
N VAL A 11 -10.94 6.00 -6.37
CA VAL A 11 -9.54 5.64 -6.13
C VAL A 11 -9.54 4.70 -4.94
N PRO A 12 -8.97 3.49 -5.05
CA PRO A 12 -8.98 2.53 -3.96
C PRO A 12 -8.35 3.17 -2.73
N VAL A 13 -8.94 2.94 -1.55
CA VAL A 13 -8.41 3.43 -0.28
C VAL A 13 -7.67 2.34 0.48
N THR A 14 -7.73 1.11 -0.02
CA THR A 14 -7.02 -0.03 0.57
C THR A 14 -6.35 -0.90 -0.49
N LEU A 15 -5.28 -1.59 -0.08
CA LEU A 15 -4.63 -2.59 -0.93
C LEU A 15 -5.59 -3.73 -1.31
N GLN A 16 -6.54 -4.07 -0.43
CA GLN A 16 -7.54 -5.10 -0.68
C GLN A 16 -8.49 -4.70 -1.82
N GLU A 17 -8.85 -3.42 -1.92
CA GLU A 17 -9.64 -2.92 -3.05
C GLU A 17 -8.82 -2.86 -4.33
N ALA A 18 -7.60 -2.32 -4.26
CA ALA A 18 -6.69 -2.18 -5.40
C ALA A 18 -6.35 -3.54 -6.05
N CYS A 19 -6.29 -4.60 -5.26
CA CYS A 19 -5.89 -5.95 -5.68
C CYS A 19 -7.02 -7.00 -5.59
N ARG A 20 -8.29 -6.57 -5.63
CA ARG A 20 -9.45 -7.46 -5.41
C ARG A 20 -9.50 -8.63 -6.39
N THR A 21 -9.12 -8.41 -7.63
CA THR A 21 -9.14 -9.44 -8.68
C THR A 21 -7.97 -10.40 -8.48
N GLU A 22 -6.79 -9.87 -8.18
CA GLU A 22 -5.56 -10.61 -8.01
C GLU A 22 -5.60 -11.50 -6.78
N MET A 23 -6.22 -11.06 -5.68
CA MET A 23 -6.46 -11.94 -4.53
C MET A 23 -7.38 -13.11 -4.88
N ARG A 24 -8.38 -12.92 -5.76
CA ARG A 24 -9.26 -14.02 -6.19
C ARG A 24 -8.53 -14.98 -7.13
N VAL A 25 -7.72 -14.46 -8.04
CA VAL A 25 -6.99 -15.26 -9.03
C VAL A 25 -5.83 -16.03 -8.41
N HIS A 26 -5.00 -15.36 -7.60
CA HIS A 26 -3.76 -15.92 -7.07
C HIS A 26 -3.91 -16.56 -5.68
N CYS A 27 -4.96 -16.19 -4.94
CA CYS A 27 -5.13 -16.54 -3.53
C CYS A 27 -6.55 -16.99 -3.18
N GLY A 28 -7.33 -17.45 -4.17
CA GLY A 28 -8.74 -17.87 -3.98
C GLY A 28 -8.92 -18.96 -2.92
N ASP A 29 -7.94 -19.86 -2.78
CA ASP A 29 -7.96 -20.96 -1.82
C ASP A 29 -7.60 -20.52 -0.38
N HIS A 30 -7.08 -19.30 -0.20
CA HIS A 30 -6.61 -18.79 1.09
C HIS A 30 -7.69 -17.94 1.78
N ALA A 31 -8.86 -18.52 2.01
CA ALA A 31 -10.04 -17.83 2.54
C ALA A 31 -9.80 -17.03 3.84
N ALA A 32 -8.90 -17.52 4.70
CA ALA A 32 -8.58 -16.86 5.98
C ALA A 32 -7.70 -15.60 5.83
N SER A 33 -6.88 -15.49 4.79
CA SER A 33 -6.04 -14.31 4.58
C SER A 33 -5.58 -14.10 3.13
N PRO A 34 -6.50 -13.77 2.19
CA PRO A 34 -6.15 -13.56 0.78
C PRO A 34 -5.13 -12.44 0.58
N LEU A 35 -5.21 -11.38 1.39
CA LEU A 35 -4.27 -10.25 1.33
C LEU A 35 -2.85 -10.66 1.73
N ARG A 36 -2.71 -11.50 2.76
CA ARG A 36 -1.41 -11.99 3.20
C ARG A 36 -0.78 -12.88 2.13
N CYS A 37 -1.55 -13.81 1.58
CA CYS A 37 -1.11 -14.63 0.46
C CYS A 37 -0.62 -13.77 -0.72
N LEU A 38 -1.37 -12.71 -1.07
CA LEU A 38 -1.00 -11.83 -2.17
C LEU A 38 0.33 -11.11 -1.91
N LEU A 39 0.54 -10.60 -0.70
CA LEU A 39 1.78 -9.95 -0.30
C LEU A 39 2.96 -10.92 -0.36
N GLU A 40 2.79 -12.14 0.14
CA GLU A 40 3.83 -13.18 0.10
C GLU A 40 4.13 -13.65 -1.33
N HIS A 41 3.13 -13.68 -2.21
CA HIS A 41 3.31 -13.95 -3.64
C HIS A 41 4.12 -12.82 -4.32
N TYR A 42 3.79 -11.57 -4.01
CA TYR A 42 4.53 -10.41 -4.51
C TYR A 42 5.99 -10.42 -4.05
N ASP A 43 6.24 -10.65 -2.76
CA ASP A 43 7.60 -10.68 -2.21
C ASP A 43 8.44 -11.82 -2.82
N ARG A 44 7.84 -13.00 -3.04
CA ARG A 44 8.50 -14.12 -3.75
C ARG A 44 8.85 -13.77 -5.19
N THR A 45 7.92 -13.18 -5.94
CA THR A 45 8.16 -12.82 -7.34
C THR A 45 9.13 -11.66 -7.51
N ALA A 46 9.18 -10.74 -6.55
CA ALA A 46 10.17 -9.66 -6.51
C ALA A 46 11.58 -10.17 -6.21
N THR A 47 11.73 -11.25 -5.44
CA THR A 47 13.03 -11.80 -5.03
C THR A 47 13.61 -12.81 -6.02
N THR A 48 12.78 -13.66 -6.64
CA THR A 48 13.24 -14.67 -7.61
C THR A 48 13.72 -14.06 -8.93
N ASN A 49 13.23 -12.88 -9.28
CA ASN A 49 13.53 -12.23 -10.56
C ASN A 49 14.68 -11.20 -10.48
N HIS A 50 15.60 -11.38 -9.54
CA HIS A 50 16.86 -10.63 -9.47
C HIS A 50 17.78 -10.80 -10.70
N HIS A 51 17.40 -11.64 -11.68
CA HIS A 51 18.03 -11.79 -13.00
C HIS A 51 17.58 -10.69 -14.00
N GLY A 52 17.79 -9.42 -13.66
CA GLY A 52 17.98 -8.35 -14.66
C GLY A 52 16.76 -7.53 -15.12
N GLY A 53 15.55 -7.73 -14.59
CA GLY A 53 14.38 -6.90 -14.93
C GLY A 53 14.03 -5.84 -13.87
N SER A 54 13.37 -4.74 -14.28
CA SER A 54 12.85 -3.74 -13.32
C SER A 54 11.65 -4.32 -12.54
N PRO A 55 11.58 -4.16 -11.21
CA PRO A 55 10.47 -4.63 -10.37
C PRO A 55 9.09 -4.19 -10.89
N ARG A 56 9.04 -3.00 -11.50
CA ARG A 56 7.82 -2.41 -12.08
C ARG A 56 7.34 -3.13 -13.34
N GLN A 57 8.27 -3.62 -14.15
CA GLN A 57 7.98 -4.28 -15.41
C GLN A 57 7.51 -5.73 -15.18
N GLN A 58 8.07 -6.39 -14.17
CA GLN A 58 7.68 -7.74 -13.76
C GLN A 58 6.31 -7.75 -13.07
N SER A 59 6.06 -6.79 -12.19
CA SER A 59 4.75 -6.66 -11.54
C SER A 59 3.63 -6.29 -12.52
N ALA A 60 3.92 -5.55 -13.59
CA ALA A 60 2.95 -5.27 -14.65
C ALA A 60 2.51 -6.51 -15.45
N ALA A 61 3.29 -7.60 -15.44
CA ALA A 61 2.92 -8.84 -16.12
C ALA A 61 2.01 -9.75 -15.29
N LEU A 62 2.02 -9.61 -13.96
CA LEU A 62 1.35 -10.53 -13.02
C LEU A 62 0.14 -9.92 -12.31
N TYR A 63 0.08 -8.59 -12.26
CA TYR A 63 -0.93 -7.82 -11.54
C TYR A 63 -1.51 -6.74 -12.46
N SER A 64 -2.77 -6.34 -12.25
CA SER A 64 -3.29 -5.15 -12.92
C SER A 64 -2.44 -3.92 -12.61
N GLY A 65 -2.48 -2.92 -13.48
CA GLY A 65 -1.72 -1.68 -13.28
C GLY A 65 -2.01 -1.00 -11.93
N VAL A 66 -3.26 -1.07 -11.46
CA VAL A 66 -3.68 -0.54 -10.15
C VAL A 66 -3.11 -1.38 -9.00
N CYS A 67 -3.22 -2.70 -9.05
CA CYS A 67 -2.65 -3.55 -8.00
C CYS A 67 -1.12 -3.48 -7.95
N ALA A 68 -0.47 -3.52 -9.12
CA ALA A 68 0.99 -3.42 -9.25
C ALA A 68 1.51 -2.09 -8.67
N SER A 69 0.87 -0.96 -8.99
CA SER A 69 1.31 0.34 -8.47
C SER A 69 1.20 0.41 -6.95
N TRP A 70 0.13 -0.15 -6.39
CA TRP A 70 -0.07 -0.25 -4.94
C TRP A 70 0.95 -1.16 -4.25
N LEU A 71 1.26 -2.32 -4.83
CA LEU A 71 2.25 -3.24 -4.29
C LEU A 71 3.66 -2.64 -4.32
N VAL A 72 4.05 -2.04 -5.44
CA VAL A 72 5.36 -1.36 -5.60
C VAL A 72 5.49 -0.18 -4.64
N ALA A 73 4.44 0.65 -4.53
CA ALA A 73 4.44 1.78 -3.62
C ALA A 73 4.52 1.33 -2.16
N ARG A 74 3.75 0.30 -1.77
CA ARG A 74 3.82 -0.31 -0.43
C ARG A 74 5.23 -0.81 -0.14
N ALA A 75 5.82 -1.58 -1.05
CA ALA A 75 7.16 -2.12 -0.88
C ALA A 75 8.21 -1.01 -0.73
N THR A 76 8.09 0.05 -1.53
CA THR A 76 8.98 1.22 -1.45
C THR A 76 8.85 1.95 -0.12
N CYS A 77 7.62 2.30 0.27
CA CYS A 77 7.36 3.04 1.51
C CYS A 77 7.76 2.24 2.75
N LEU A 78 7.31 0.98 2.85
CA LEU A 78 7.58 0.16 4.03
C LEU A 78 9.03 -0.33 4.07
N GLY A 79 9.67 -0.56 2.92
CA GLY A 79 11.10 -0.85 2.84
C GLY A 79 11.94 0.30 3.37
N PHE A 80 11.60 1.54 3.01
CA PHE A 80 12.23 2.73 3.59
C PHE A 80 12.04 2.79 5.11
N VAL A 81 10.81 2.61 5.58
CA VAL A 81 10.51 2.59 7.01
C VAL A 81 11.32 1.53 7.74
N HIS A 82 11.33 0.27 7.28
CA HIS A 82 12.08 -0.79 7.94
C HIS A 82 13.58 -0.49 8.02
N LYS A 83 14.14 0.19 7.02
CA LYS A 83 15.56 0.57 6.99
C LYS A 83 15.89 1.75 7.92
N HIS A 84 14.96 2.68 8.12
CA HIS A 84 15.21 3.95 8.80
C HIS A 84 14.41 4.16 10.11
N ALA A 85 13.54 3.21 10.49
CA ALA A 85 12.61 3.33 11.61
C ALA A 85 13.31 3.69 12.93
N GLY A 86 14.45 3.06 13.22
CA GLY A 86 15.20 3.31 14.45
C GLY A 86 15.67 4.76 14.61
N GLY A 87 15.90 5.48 13.51
CA GLY A 87 16.30 6.89 13.54
C GLY A 87 15.16 7.89 13.35
N LEU A 88 13.99 7.46 12.87
CA LEU A 88 12.90 8.36 12.48
C LEU A 88 11.67 8.28 13.39
N CYS A 89 11.34 7.10 13.91
CA CYS A 89 10.07 6.85 14.59
C CYS A 89 10.22 6.43 16.06
N GLY A 90 11.47 6.28 16.53
CA GLY A 90 11.77 5.78 17.87
C GLY A 90 11.33 4.32 18.09
N SER A 91 11.66 3.78 19.26
CA SER A 91 11.39 2.38 19.63
C SER A 91 9.93 2.09 19.96
N ALA A 92 9.11 3.12 20.17
CA ALA A 92 7.70 2.99 20.55
C ALA A 92 6.79 2.57 19.38
N VAL A 93 7.22 2.82 18.14
CA VAL A 93 6.39 2.53 16.97
C VAL A 93 6.53 1.07 16.56
N ARG A 94 5.49 0.28 16.86
CA ARG A 94 5.44 -1.16 16.56
C ARG A 94 4.96 -1.48 15.15
N ASP A 95 4.38 -0.51 14.44
CA ASP A 95 3.77 -0.70 13.14
C ASP A 95 4.41 0.23 12.09
N ALA A 96 4.85 -0.35 10.98
CA ALA A 96 5.55 0.39 9.93
C ALA A 96 4.67 1.45 9.25
N ARG A 97 3.35 1.26 9.19
CA ARG A 97 2.44 2.27 8.63
C ARG A 97 2.24 3.43 9.61
N GLU A 98 2.24 3.15 10.91
CA GLU A 98 2.24 4.20 11.94
C GLU A 98 3.52 5.02 11.88
N CYS A 99 4.68 4.38 11.71
CA CYS A 99 5.95 5.09 11.51
C CYS A 99 5.89 5.94 10.24
N LEU A 100 5.40 5.38 9.13
CA LEU A 100 5.24 6.10 7.87
C LEU A 100 4.42 7.39 7.98
N ARG A 101 3.43 7.45 8.89
CA ARG A 101 2.62 8.66 9.12
C ARG A 101 3.40 9.79 9.78
N GLN A 102 4.43 9.47 10.55
CA GLN A 102 5.21 10.43 11.32
C GLN A 102 6.39 11.00 10.52
N ILE A 103 6.82 10.33 9.46
CA ILE A 103 7.94 10.77 8.63
C ILE A 103 7.50 11.95 7.74
N PRO A 104 8.22 13.09 7.76
CA PRO A 104 7.95 14.20 6.85
C PRO A 104 8.04 13.77 5.38
N PRO A 105 7.12 14.22 4.49
CA PRO A 105 7.13 13.82 3.08
C PRO A 105 8.48 14.04 2.38
N VAL A 106 9.18 15.12 2.73
CA VAL A 106 10.50 15.46 2.16
C VAL A 106 11.59 14.41 2.45
N ALA A 107 11.42 13.61 3.51
CA ALA A 107 12.36 12.56 3.88
C ALA A 107 12.04 11.21 3.21
N LEU A 108 10.90 11.09 2.53
CA LEU A 108 10.45 9.85 1.90
C LEU A 108 10.84 9.80 0.41
N PRO A 109 11.02 8.59 -0.16
CA PRO A 109 11.26 8.45 -1.58
C PRO A 109 10.11 9.05 -2.42
N PRO A 110 10.38 9.71 -3.57
CA PRO A 110 9.32 10.30 -4.41
C PRO A 110 8.25 9.29 -4.82
N THR A 111 8.67 8.06 -5.15
CA THR A 111 7.76 6.95 -5.50
C THR A 111 6.83 6.56 -4.35
N CYS A 112 7.23 6.80 -3.10
CA CYS A 112 6.36 6.62 -1.95
C CYS A 112 5.36 7.78 -1.85
N VAL A 113 5.85 9.03 -1.77
CA VAL A 113 5.03 10.21 -1.48
C VAL A 113 3.95 10.47 -2.54
N MET A 114 4.29 10.23 -3.80
CA MET A 114 3.38 10.46 -4.93
C MET A 114 2.40 9.30 -5.17
N SER A 115 2.37 8.28 -4.30
CA SER A 115 1.53 7.10 -4.49
C SER A 115 0.18 7.20 -3.78
N ASP A 116 -0.83 6.57 -4.36
CA ASP A 116 -2.14 6.37 -3.72
C ASP A 116 -2.02 5.57 -2.42
N TYR A 117 -1.02 4.69 -2.33
CA TYR A 117 -0.71 3.96 -1.10
C TYR A 117 -0.34 4.92 0.04
N TYR A 118 0.55 5.89 -0.19
CA TYR A 118 0.91 6.87 0.83
C TYR A 118 -0.27 7.78 1.18
N GLY A 119 -1.02 8.23 0.17
CA GLY A 119 -2.25 9.01 0.37
C GLY A 119 -3.26 8.29 1.27
N SER A 120 -3.48 7.00 1.06
CA SER A 120 -4.39 6.21 1.90
C SER A 120 -3.90 6.01 3.34
N VAL A 121 -2.59 5.80 3.54
CA VAL A 121 -2.00 5.70 4.89
C VAL A 121 -2.22 6.98 5.69
N GLN A 122 -2.03 8.15 5.04
CA GLN A 122 -2.26 9.46 5.63
C GLN A 122 -3.74 9.71 5.93
N LEU A 123 -4.64 9.37 4.99
CA LEU A 123 -6.08 9.52 5.18
C LEU A 123 -6.59 8.71 6.37
N ILE A 124 -6.22 7.42 6.47
CA ILE A 124 -6.61 6.55 7.58
C ILE A 124 -6.08 7.08 8.91
N GLY A 125 -4.86 7.66 8.91
CA GLY A 125 -4.29 8.31 10.08
C GLY A 125 -5.16 9.46 10.60
N LYS A 126 -5.58 10.35 9.69
CA LYS A 126 -6.46 11.49 10.03
C LYS A 126 -7.81 11.02 10.55
N LEU A 127 -8.43 10.04 9.90
CA LEU A 127 -9.72 9.49 10.34
C LEU A 127 -9.66 8.94 11.77
N ARG A 128 -8.58 8.21 12.11
CA ARG A 128 -8.35 7.69 13.47
C ARG A 128 -8.18 8.82 14.49
N GLN A 129 -7.46 9.89 14.13
CA GLN A 129 -7.26 11.04 15.01
C GLN A 129 -8.59 11.75 15.31
N HIS A 130 -9.43 11.97 14.29
CA HIS A 130 -10.77 12.54 14.48
C HIS A 130 -11.63 11.70 15.42
N GLN A 131 -11.74 10.39 15.17
CA GLN A 131 -12.49 9.48 16.04
C GLN A 131 -11.99 9.50 17.50
N SER A 132 -10.67 9.58 17.69
CA SER A 132 -10.07 9.62 19.01
C SER A 132 -10.29 10.95 19.74
N ALA A 133 -10.50 12.04 19.01
CA ALA A 133 -10.82 13.35 19.56
C ALA A 133 -12.30 13.42 19.96
N ASP A 134 -13.20 12.91 19.12
CA ASP A 134 -14.63 12.81 19.41
C ASP A 134 -14.89 11.97 20.67
N LEU A 135 -14.21 10.82 20.81
CA LEU A 135 -14.27 9.96 22.00
C LEU A 135 -13.72 10.62 23.28
N ARG A 136 -12.85 11.62 23.17
CA ARG A 136 -12.33 12.37 24.33
C ARG A 136 -13.18 13.58 24.71
N ALA A 137 -14.05 14.02 23.79
CA ALA A 137 -14.95 15.14 23.99
C ALA A 137 -16.36 14.71 24.43
N ALA A 138 -16.67 13.40 24.38
CA ALA A 138 -17.89 12.77 24.88
C ALA A 138 -17.73 12.27 26.32
#